data_AF-A0AAD7PQA8-F1
#
_entry.id   AF-A0AAD7PQA8-F1
#
_cell.length_a   1.000
_cell.length_b   1.000
_cell.length_c   1.000
_cell.angle_alpha   90.00
_cell.angle_beta   90.00
_cell.angle_gamma   90.00
#
_symmetry.space_group_name_H-M   'P 1'
#
loop_
_entity.id
_entity.type
_entity.pdbx_description
1 polymer ?
#
loop_
_entity_poly.entity_id
_entity_poly.type
_entity_poly.pdbx_seq_one_letter_code
_entity_poly.pdbx_strand_id
1 'polypeptide(L)'
;MCERNENIPKIGMMFANESEAHNYYNTYAGMTCFSIRKDQYRRLTNGSLRLRTFVCSKEGQRKAKDPTHVTKRQRRETRTGCQARISFLIEDDLWIVSQFISEHNHDLVKPSIQSELRSQRHIDEAKAAVIEVMDDFGAKPHVIYSYLVELAGGAENVGFSKGDLDNFLRNRRKNMLAAGDAQGVLNHFNFMQAIDPSFFYTPQVNSENRMTNFFWTDGISKADYAHFGDVVIFDTTY
;
A
#
# COMPACT_ATOMS: atom_id res chain seq x y z
N MET A 1 -13.83 -31.45 -7.01
CA MET A 1 -14.03 -32.04 -5.67
C MET A 1 -13.25 -31.17 -4.70
N CYS A 2 -13.89 -30.62 -3.67
CA CYS A 2 -13.24 -29.71 -2.72
C CYS A 2 -13.08 -30.39 -1.37
N GLU A 3 -11.89 -30.92 -1.10
CA GLU A 3 -11.42 -31.14 0.26
C GLU A 3 -11.06 -29.76 0.84
N ARG A 4 -11.95 -29.17 1.65
CA ARG A 4 -11.71 -27.84 2.28
C ARG A 4 -12.28 -27.78 3.69
N ASN A 5 -11.84 -28.67 4.58
CA ASN A 5 -12.23 -28.65 6.01
C ASN A 5 -11.10 -28.26 6.98
N GLU A 6 -9.88 -28.00 6.51
CA GLU A 6 -8.73 -27.77 7.42
C GLU A 6 -8.50 -26.30 7.82
N ASN A 7 -8.92 -25.32 7.02
CA ASN A 7 -8.64 -23.89 7.27
C ASN A 7 -9.81 -23.10 7.88
N ILE A 8 -10.83 -23.76 8.41
CA ILE A 8 -11.93 -23.07 9.11
C ILE A 8 -11.44 -22.66 10.50
N PRO A 9 -11.47 -21.37 10.85
CA PRO A 9 -11.08 -20.91 12.19
C PRO A 9 -11.91 -21.59 13.29
N LYS A 10 -11.24 -22.04 14.34
CA LYS A 10 -11.86 -22.65 15.51
C LYS A 10 -11.54 -21.86 16.76
N ILE A 11 -12.51 -21.78 17.67
CA ILE A 11 -12.30 -21.18 18.99
C ILE A 11 -11.20 -21.96 19.71
N GLY A 12 -10.28 -21.23 20.35
CA GLY A 12 -9.14 -21.77 21.06
C GLY A 12 -7.87 -21.98 20.22
N MET A 13 -7.90 -21.78 18.90
CA MET A 13 -6.66 -21.76 18.11
C MET A 13 -5.73 -20.63 18.57
N MET A 14 -4.43 -20.90 18.60
CA MET A 14 -3.43 -20.01 19.18
C MET A 14 -2.38 -19.61 18.13
N PHE A 15 -1.91 -18.38 18.20
CA PHE A 15 -0.87 -17.84 17.33
C PHE A 15 0.15 -17.07 18.16
N ALA A 16 1.40 -17.01 17.70
CA ALA A 16 2.48 -16.39 18.48
C ALA A 16 2.44 -14.86 18.45
N ASN A 17 1.81 -14.25 17.44
CA ASN A 17 1.80 -12.80 17.26
C ASN A 17 0.65 -12.31 16.36
N GLU A 18 0.47 -10.99 16.29
CA GLU A 18 -0.57 -10.35 15.46
C GLU A 18 -0.42 -10.71 13.97
N SER A 19 0.80 -10.83 13.46
CA SER A 19 1.07 -11.09 12.05
C SER A 19 0.61 -12.48 11.63
N GLU A 20 0.90 -13.50 12.43
CA GLU A 20 0.42 -14.87 12.21
C GLU A 20 -1.10 -14.97 12.29
N ALA A 21 -1.70 -14.39 13.34
CA ALA A 21 -3.15 -14.35 13.51
C ALA A 21 -3.86 -13.65 12.34
N HIS A 22 -3.32 -12.51 11.91
CA HIS A 22 -3.81 -11.78 10.75
C HIS A 22 -3.65 -12.60 9.46
N ASN A 23 -2.48 -13.19 9.22
CA ASN A 23 -2.19 -13.94 8.00
C ASN A 23 -3.09 -15.18 7.88
N TYR A 24 -3.31 -15.89 8.99
CA TYR A 24 -4.22 -17.02 9.06
C TYR A 24 -5.64 -16.62 8.63
N TYR A 25 -6.20 -15.58 9.25
CA TYR A 25 -7.55 -15.14 8.89
C TYR A 25 -7.64 -14.54 7.49
N ASN A 26 -6.60 -13.84 7.03
CA ASN A 26 -6.54 -13.30 5.67
C ASN A 26 -6.49 -14.43 4.62
N THR A 27 -5.79 -15.51 4.92
CA THR A 27 -5.74 -16.72 4.08
C THR A 27 -7.12 -17.37 3.99
N TYR A 28 -7.78 -17.57 5.13
CA TYR A 28 -9.17 -18.03 5.18
C TYR A 28 -10.08 -17.12 4.34
N ALA A 29 -9.97 -15.81 4.51
CA ALA A 29 -10.79 -14.86 3.78
C ALA A 29 -10.54 -14.89 2.27
N GLY A 30 -9.30 -15.11 1.84
CA GLY A 30 -8.95 -15.32 0.43
C GLY A 30 -9.60 -16.57 -0.14
N MET A 31 -9.52 -17.70 0.59
CA MET A 31 -10.15 -18.98 0.18
C MET A 31 -11.67 -18.89 0.13
N THR A 32 -12.27 -18.08 1.00
CA THR A 32 -13.71 -17.79 1.06
C THR A 32 -14.10 -16.56 0.23
N CYS A 33 -13.17 -15.97 -0.52
CA CYS A 33 -13.42 -14.87 -1.46
C CYS A 33 -14.06 -13.61 -0.84
N PHE A 34 -13.58 -13.18 0.34
CA PHE A 34 -13.88 -11.86 0.89
C PHE A 34 -12.63 -11.14 1.37
N SER A 35 -12.73 -9.82 1.52
CA SER A 35 -11.63 -9.00 2.04
C SER A 35 -11.87 -8.67 3.52
N ILE A 36 -10.79 -8.63 4.30
CA ILE A 36 -10.82 -8.30 5.74
C ILE A 36 -10.35 -6.87 6.03
N ARG A 37 -10.67 -6.38 7.23
CA ARG A 37 -10.17 -5.14 7.81
C ARG A 37 -9.84 -5.35 9.30
N LYS A 38 -8.87 -4.59 9.81
CA LYS A 38 -8.70 -4.41 11.26
C LYS A 38 -9.87 -3.57 11.79
N ASP A 39 -10.50 -4.03 12.86
CA ASP A 39 -11.56 -3.30 13.55
C ASP A 39 -11.14 -2.96 14.98
N GLN A 40 -12.06 -3.04 15.94
CA GLN A 40 -11.86 -2.63 17.31
C GLN A 40 -10.71 -3.42 17.95
N TYR A 41 -10.07 -2.73 18.88
CA TYR A 41 -9.17 -3.33 19.82
C TYR A 41 -9.51 -2.87 21.23
N ARG A 42 -9.19 -3.72 22.21
CA ARG A 42 -9.23 -3.35 23.62
C ARG A 42 -7.84 -3.52 24.20
N ARG A 43 -7.46 -2.59 25.07
CA ARG A 43 -6.22 -2.64 25.84
C ARG A 43 -6.53 -2.86 27.31
N LEU A 44 -5.61 -3.49 28.01
CA LEU A 44 -5.57 -3.52 29.47
C LEU A 44 -5.16 -2.14 30.01
N THR A 45 -5.30 -1.96 31.32
CA THR A 45 -4.89 -0.73 32.03
C THR A 45 -3.41 -0.42 31.87
N ASN A 46 -2.57 -1.44 31.72
CA ASN A 46 -1.12 -1.29 31.46
C ASN A 46 -0.80 -0.93 29.99
N GLY A 47 -1.80 -0.77 29.12
CA GLY A 47 -1.62 -0.43 27.71
C GLY A 47 -1.43 -1.62 26.77
N SER A 48 -1.22 -2.84 27.30
CA SER A 48 -1.09 -4.05 26.49
C SER A 48 -2.39 -4.39 25.77
N LEU A 49 -2.29 -4.91 24.55
CA LEU A 49 -3.44 -5.33 23.75
C LEU A 49 -4.10 -6.55 24.40
N ARG A 50 -5.42 -6.48 24.66
CA ARG A 50 -6.21 -7.58 25.25
C ARG A 50 -7.09 -8.29 24.23
N LEU A 51 -7.63 -7.52 23.29
CA LEU A 51 -8.55 -8.02 22.27
C LEU A 51 -8.24 -7.33 20.95
N ARG A 52 -8.22 -8.10 19.87
CA ARG A 52 -8.19 -7.61 18.49
C ARG A 52 -9.24 -8.33 17.66
N THR A 53 -10.00 -7.57 16.88
CA THR A 53 -10.98 -8.14 15.94
C THR A 53 -10.62 -7.79 14.50
N PHE A 54 -10.72 -8.78 13.61
CA PHE A 54 -10.71 -8.58 12.16
C PHE A 54 -12.10 -8.87 11.61
N VAL A 55 -12.60 -8.01 10.73
CA VAL A 55 -13.97 -8.04 10.22
C VAL A 55 -13.99 -8.10 8.70
N CYS A 56 -15.11 -8.52 8.13
CA CYS A 56 -15.36 -8.34 6.71
C CYS A 56 -15.24 -6.87 6.28
N SER A 57 -14.71 -6.63 5.08
CA SER A 57 -14.60 -5.30 4.49
C SER A 57 -15.95 -4.57 4.40
N LYS A 58 -17.06 -5.30 4.23
CA LYS A 58 -18.43 -4.80 4.20
C LYS A 58 -19.10 -4.70 5.58
N GLU A 59 -18.37 -4.90 6.66
CA GLU A 59 -18.90 -4.78 8.02
C GLU A 59 -19.39 -3.36 8.35
N GLY A 60 -20.43 -3.34 9.19
CA GLY A 60 -20.95 -2.13 9.82
C GLY A 60 -21.77 -1.26 8.87
N GLN A 61 -21.99 -0.02 9.30
CA GLN A 61 -22.60 1.03 8.48
C GLN A 61 -21.62 2.18 8.35
N ARG A 62 -21.67 2.94 7.27
CA ARG A 62 -20.86 4.16 7.15
C ARG A 62 -21.48 5.23 8.03
N LYS A 63 -20.66 5.89 8.84
CA LYS A 63 -21.11 7.06 9.60
C LYS A 63 -21.59 8.14 8.62
N ALA A 64 -22.71 8.77 8.95
CA ALA A 64 -23.20 9.91 8.20
C ALA A 64 -22.09 10.97 8.11
N LYS A 65 -21.94 11.57 6.93
CA LYS A 65 -20.98 12.66 6.75
C LYS A 65 -21.50 13.90 7.46
N ASP A 66 -20.59 14.67 8.03
CA ASP A 66 -20.89 16.02 8.48
C ASP A 66 -21.33 16.87 7.27
N PRO A 67 -22.55 17.45 7.27
CA PRO A 67 -23.05 18.28 6.17
C PRO A 67 -22.16 19.49 5.87
N THR A 68 -21.37 19.96 6.84
CA THR A 68 -20.52 21.15 6.72
C THR A 68 -19.19 20.85 6.03
N HIS A 69 -18.81 19.57 5.91
CA HIS A 69 -17.50 19.18 5.36
C HIS A 69 -17.60 18.73 3.90
N VAL A 70 -17.21 19.60 2.97
CA VAL A 70 -17.17 19.28 1.53
C VAL A 70 -16.10 18.23 1.26
N THR A 71 -16.51 16.98 1.03
CA THR A 71 -15.59 15.92 0.62
C THR A 71 -15.29 16.02 -0.88
N LYS A 72 -14.02 16.29 -1.25
CA LYS A 72 -13.54 16.37 -2.66
C LYS A 72 -13.82 15.13 -3.51
N ARG A 73 -14.04 13.95 -2.90
CA ARG A 73 -14.33 12.69 -3.61
C ARG A 73 -15.40 11.87 -2.89
N GLN A 74 -16.49 11.57 -3.58
CA GLN A 74 -17.49 10.64 -3.07
C GLN A 74 -17.04 9.20 -3.34
N ARG A 75 -16.81 8.44 -2.27
CA ARG A 75 -16.57 6.98 -2.35
C ARG A 75 -17.91 6.26 -2.30
N ARG A 76 -18.09 5.26 -3.18
CA ARG A 76 -19.26 4.36 -3.16
C ARG A 76 -19.42 3.74 -1.77
N GLU A 77 -20.66 3.56 -1.35
CA GLU A 77 -20.97 2.81 -0.13
C GLU A 77 -20.68 1.33 -0.39
N THR A 78 -19.88 0.72 0.48
CA THR A 78 -19.51 -0.69 0.36
C THR A 78 -19.92 -1.49 1.58
N ARG A 79 -20.34 -0.83 2.67
CA ARG A 79 -20.76 -1.50 3.89
C ARG A 79 -22.21 -1.95 3.76
N THR A 80 -22.47 -3.19 4.17
CA THR A 80 -23.79 -3.84 4.10
C THR A 80 -24.30 -4.22 5.48
N GLY A 81 -23.59 -3.87 6.56
CA GLY A 81 -23.88 -4.37 7.91
C GLY A 81 -23.41 -5.81 8.14
N CYS A 82 -22.46 -6.31 7.35
CA CYS A 82 -21.93 -7.67 7.51
C CYS A 82 -21.35 -7.89 8.91
N GLN A 83 -21.58 -9.05 9.51
CA GLN A 83 -21.11 -9.37 10.86
C GLN A 83 -19.99 -10.42 10.90
N ALA A 84 -19.60 -10.96 9.75
CA ALA A 84 -18.50 -11.91 9.63
C ALA A 84 -17.21 -11.31 10.20
N ARG A 85 -16.62 -12.02 11.16
CA ARG A 85 -15.45 -11.56 11.92
C ARG A 85 -14.74 -12.70 12.63
N ILE A 86 -13.51 -12.43 13.03
CA ILE A 86 -12.77 -13.22 14.01
C ILE A 86 -12.24 -12.28 15.10
N SER A 87 -12.25 -12.73 16.34
CA SER A 87 -11.70 -12.00 17.48
C SER A 87 -10.63 -12.85 18.17
N PHE A 88 -9.55 -12.19 18.58
CA PHE A 88 -8.42 -12.76 19.27
C PHE A 88 -8.29 -12.15 20.67
N LEU A 89 -8.40 -12.99 21.69
CA LEU A 89 -8.02 -12.65 23.06
C LEU A 89 -6.51 -12.84 23.19
N ILE A 90 -5.85 -11.92 23.90
CA ILE A 90 -4.40 -11.97 24.09
C ILE A 90 -4.11 -12.26 25.56
N GLU A 91 -3.45 -13.39 25.77
CA GLU A 91 -3.08 -13.96 27.08
C GLU A 91 -1.64 -14.42 27.01
N ASP A 92 -0.78 -13.91 27.90
CA ASP A 92 0.65 -14.24 27.94
C ASP A 92 1.32 -14.15 26.56
N ASP A 93 1.04 -13.05 25.85
CA ASP A 93 1.45 -12.75 24.47
C ASP A 93 0.96 -13.73 23.38
N LEU A 94 0.13 -14.70 23.73
CA LEU A 94 -0.50 -15.63 22.80
C LEU A 94 -1.84 -15.09 22.30
N TRP A 95 -2.05 -15.19 20.99
CA TRP A 95 -3.26 -14.75 20.31
C TRP A 95 -4.23 -15.91 20.16
N ILE A 96 -5.27 -15.92 20.98
CA ILE A 96 -6.23 -17.03 21.09
C ILE A 96 -7.55 -16.65 20.41
N VAL A 97 -8.03 -17.45 19.48
CA VAL A 97 -9.35 -17.23 18.84
C VAL A 97 -10.45 -17.33 19.88
N SER A 98 -11.09 -16.21 20.21
CA SER A 98 -12.16 -16.13 21.20
C SER A 98 -13.56 -16.09 20.58
N GLN A 99 -13.67 -15.64 19.32
CA GLN A 99 -14.93 -15.61 18.59
C GLN A 99 -14.67 -15.75 17.10
N PHE A 100 -15.56 -16.47 16.43
CA PHE A 100 -15.59 -16.58 14.98
C PHE A 100 -17.04 -16.58 14.48
N ILE A 101 -17.34 -15.71 13.51
CA ILE A 101 -18.63 -15.62 12.81
C ILE A 101 -18.30 -15.70 11.32
N SER A 102 -18.85 -16.70 10.65
CA SER A 102 -18.53 -17.02 9.25
C SER A 102 -19.58 -16.49 8.27
N GLU A 103 -20.76 -16.15 8.76
CA GLU A 103 -21.92 -15.82 7.96
C GLU A 103 -21.81 -14.42 7.37
N HIS A 104 -21.98 -14.34 6.04
CA HIS A 104 -22.02 -13.09 5.30
C HIS A 104 -23.46 -12.75 4.91
N ASN A 105 -23.77 -11.45 4.83
CA ASN A 105 -25.08 -10.94 4.40
C ASN A 105 -25.04 -10.38 2.96
N HIS A 106 -24.03 -10.78 2.20
CA HIS A 106 -23.79 -10.31 0.85
C HIS A 106 -23.09 -11.42 0.07
N ASP A 107 -23.19 -11.36 -1.25
CA ASP A 107 -22.46 -12.29 -2.10
C ASP A 107 -20.95 -12.14 -1.93
N LEU A 108 -20.29 -13.29 -1.93
CA LEU A 108 -18.84 -13.41 -1.94
C LEU A 108 -18.34 -13.24 -3.38
N VAL A 109 -17.07 -12.86 -3.51
CA VAL A 109 -16.46 -12.62 -4.82
C VAL A 109 -16.25 -13.96 -5.54
N LYS A 110 -16.20 -13.94 -6.87
CA LYS A 110 -15.88 -15.15 -7.64
C LYS A 110 -14.41 -15.54 -7.39
N PRO A 111 -14.09 -16.84 -7.26
CA PRO A 111 -12.71 -17.30 -7.10
C PRO A 111 -11.75 -16.76 -8.17
N SER A 112 -12.23 -16.57 -9.40
CA SER A 112 -11.44 -16.05 -10.53
C SER A 112 -10.89 -14.63 -10.33
N ILE A 113 -11.46 -13.84 -9.41
CA ILE A 113 -11.01 -12.47 -9.13
C ILE A 113 -10.65 -12.30 -7.64
N GLN A 114 -10.37 -13.41 -6.94
CA GLN A 114 -10.02 -13.38 -5.51
C GLN A 114 -8.73 -12.57 -5.25
N SER A 115 -7.78 -12.57 -6.18
CA SER A 115 -6.52 -11.81 -6.07
C SER A 115 -6.75 -10.30 -6.14
N GLU A 116 -7.91 -9.84 -6.64
CA GLU A 116 -8.27 -8.43 -6.68
C GLU A 116 -8.84 -7.91 -5.34
N LEU A 117 -9.16 -8.82 -4.41
CA LEU A 117 -9.63 -8.47 -3.08
C LEU A 117 -8.58 -7.61 -2.36
N ARG A 118 -9.02 -6.48 -1.78
CA ARG A 118 -8.11 -5.47 -1.22
C ARG A 118 -7.14 -6.03 -0.18
N SER A 119 -7.57 -6.96 0.68
CA SER A 119 -6.71 -7.56 1.70
C SER A 119 -5.81 -8.67 1.17
N GLN A 120 -6.06 -9.17 -0.05
CA GLN A 120 -5.18 -10.11 -0.74
C GLN A 120 -4.10 -9.39 -1.54
N ARG A 121 -4.34 -8.12 -1.88
CA ARG A 121 -3.39 -7.28 -2.61
C ARG A 121 -2.26 -6.79 -1.70
N HIS A 122 -1.03 -7.14 -2.06
CA HIS A 122 0.16 -6.67 -1.37
C HIS A 122 1.35 -6.60 -2.33
N ILE A 123 2.21 -5.60 -2.09
CA ILE A 123 3.54 -5.55 -2.70
C ILE A 123 4.46 -6.15 -1.66
N ASP A 124 4.91 -7.38 -1.90
CA ASP A 124 5.91 -8.04 -1.06
C ASP A 124 7.29 -7.36 -1.21
N GLU A 125 8.21 -7.69 -0.32
CA GLU A 125 9.53 -7.06 -0.24
C GLU A 125 10.35 -7.27 -1.52
N ALA A 126 10.26 -8.44 -2.15
CA ALA A 126 10.97 -8.74 -3.39
C ALA A 126 10.45 -7.87 -4.54
N LYS A 127 9.12 -7.76 -4.70
CA LYS A 127 8.51 -6.88 -5.70
C LYS A 127 8.79 -5.41 -5.39
N ALA A 128 8.76 -5.01 -4.11
CA ALA A 128 9.11 -3.66 -3.70
C ALA A 128 10.54 -3.31 -4.15
N ALA A 129 11.53 -4.17 -3.88
CA ALA A 129 12.91 -3.94 -4.29
C ALA A 129 13.04 -3.75 -5.83
N VAL A 130 12.34 -4.56 -6.63
CA VAL A 130 12.33 -4.41 -8.09
C VAL A 130 11.69 -3.08 -8.52
N ILE A 131 10.54 -2.73 -7.94
CA ILE A 131 9.85 -1.46 -8.21
C ILE A 131 10.76 -0.28 -7.90
N GLU A 132 11.44 -0.34 -6.76
CA GLU A 132 12.33 0.72 -6.28
C GLU A 132 13.50 0.95 -7.23
N VAL A 133 14.19 -0.13 -7.62
CA VAL A 133 15.29 -0.07 -8.58
C VAL A 133 14.82 0.52 -9.92
N MET A 134 13.68 0.06 -10.45
CA MET A 134 13.18 0.58 -11.72
C MET A 134 12.76 2.07 -11.63
N ASP A 135 12.12 2.48 -10.55
CA ASP A 135 11.75 3.88 -10.29
C ASP A 135 12.99 4.77 -10.15
N ASP A 136 14.07 4.25 -9.54
CA ASP A 136 15.36 4.93 -9.41
C ASP A 136 16.06 5.15 -10.77
N PHE A 137 15.85 4.25 -11.72
CA PHE A 137 16.25 4.43 -13.13
C PHE A 137 15.25 5.26 -13.96
N GLY A 138 14.26 5.90 -13.32
CA GLY A 138 13.29 6.77 -13.98
C GLY A 138 12.21 6.04 -14.76
N ALA A 139 12.02 4.73 -14.57
CA ALA A 139 10.96 3.99 -15.23
C ALA A 139 9.59 4.52 -14.80
N LYS A 140 8.73 4.84 -15.78
CA LYS A 140 7.38 5.31 -15.49
C LYS A 140 6.55 4.18 -14.84
N PRO A 141 5.59 4.49 -13.94
CA PRO A 141 4.82 3.47 -13.22
C PRO A 141 4.12 2.44 -14.13
N HIS A 142 3.66 2.85 -15.32
CA HIS A 142 3.04 1.90 -16.27
C HIS A 142 4.04 0.90 -16.86
N VAL A 143 5.31 1.29 -17.04
CA VAL A 143 6.39 0.40 -17.51
C VAL A 143 6.73 -0.61 -16.43
N ILE A 144 6.91 -0.14 -15.19
CA ILE A 144 7.15 -1.01 -14.03
C ILE A 144 6.03 -2.03 -13.88
N TYR A 145 4.77 -1.58 -13.94
CA TYR A 145 3.62 -2.48 -13.84
C TYR A 145 3.61 -3.51 -14.97
N SER A 146 3.81 -3.09 -16.22
CA SER A 146 3.84 -4.00 -17.37
C SER A 146 4.94 -5.05 -17.26
N TYR A 147 6.12 -4.66 -16.78
CA TYR A 147 7.23 -5.58 -16.55
C TYR A 147 6.88 -6.64 -15.50
N LEU A 148 6.26 -6.25 -14.40
CA LEU A 148 5.84 -7.18 -13.35
C LEU A 148 4.72 -8.11 -13.79
N VAL A 149 3.80 -7.63 -14.65
CA VAL A 149 2.76 -8.46 -15.29
C VAL A 149 3.39 -9.54 -16.17
N GLU A 150 4.37 -9.17 -16.99
CA GLU A 150 5.08 -10.10 -17.88
C GLU A 150 5.84 -11.16 -17.06
N LEU A 151 6.59 -10.74 -16.04
CA LEU A 151 7.30 -11.64 -15.13
C LEU A 151 6.38 -12.62 -14.40
N ALA A 152 5.19 -12.16 -14.01
CA ALA A 152 4.20 -12.99 -13.33
C ALA A 152 3.38 -13.87 -14.29
N GLY A 153 3.56 -13.72 -15.61
CA GLY A 153 2.79 -14.45 -16.62
C GLY A 153 1.30 -14.08 -16.65
N GLY A 154 0.95 -12.85 -16.25
CA GLY A 154 -0.44 -12.38 -16.20
C GLY A 154 -0.71 -11.40 -15.06
N ALA A 155 -1.66 -10.49 -15.25
CA ALA A 155 -1.98 -9.45 -14.28
C ALA A 155 -2.61 -10.03 -13.00
N GLU A 156 -3.34 -11.12 -13.13
CA GLU A 156 -3.95 -11.90 -12.05
C GLU A 156 -2.92 -12.51 -11.09
N ASN A 157 -1.68 -12.71 -11.55
CA ASN A 157 -0.58 -13.32 -10.80
C ASN A 157 0.33 -12.29 -10.12
N VAL A 158 0.23 -11.01 -10.46
CA VAL A 158 1.05 -9.94 -9.87
C VAL A 158 0.76 -9.77 -8.38
N GLY A 159 -0.50 -9.96 -7.98
CA GLY A 159 -0.95 -9.84 -6.59
C GLY A 159 -1.18 -8.41 -6.11
N PHE A 160 -1.17 -7.41 -7.00
CA PHE A 160 -1.59 -6.04 -6.70
C PHE A 160 -2.03 -5.29 -7.98
N SER A 161 -2.75 -4.19 -7.82
CA SER A 161 -3.24 -3.38 -8.94
C SER A 161 -2.28 -2.24 -9.30
N LYS A 162 -2.38 -1.71 -10.52
CA LYS A 162 -1.64 -0.50 -10.92
C LYS A 162 -1.83 0.67 -9.93
N GLY A 163 -3.05 0.83 -9.40
CA GLY A 163 -3.32 1.87 -8.40
C GLY A 163 -2.59 1.64 -7.06
N ASP A 164 -2.29 0.38 -6.71
CA ASP A 164 -1.49 0.07 -5.52
C ASP A 164 -0.02 0.44 -5.74
N LEU A 165 0.52 0.20 -6.95
CA LEU A 165 1.85 0.68 -7.35
C LEU A 165 1.95 2.21 -7.30
N ASP A 166 0.97 2.91 -7.87
CA ASP A 166 0.94 4.38 -7.84
C ASP A 166 0.92 4.90 -6.39
N ASN A 167 0.15 4.25 -5.50
CA ASN A 167 0.12 4.59 -4.09
C ASN A 167 1.45 4.30 -3.39
N PHE A 168 2.11 3.19 -3.71
CA PHE A 168 3.42 2.81 -3.18
C PHE A 168 4.48 3.85 -3.54
N LEU A 169 4.63 4.16 -4.84
CA LEU A 169 5.60 5.15 -5.32
C LEU A 169 5.33 6.54 -4.76
N ARG A 170 4.06 6.96 -4.66
CA ARG A 170 3.70 8.23 -4.04
C ARG A 170 4.10 8.28 -2.57
N ASN A 171 3.88 7.21 -1.82
CA ASN A 171 4.28 7.14 -0.41
C ASN A 171 5.80 7.10 -0.25
N ARG A 172 6.51 6.36 -1.10
CA ARG A 172 7.99 6.30 -1.15
C ARG A 172 8.57 7.71 -1.33
N ARG A 173 8.14 8.41 -2.37
CA ARG A 173 8.58 9.78 -2.68
C ARG A 173 8.25 10.75 -1.53
N LYS A 174 7.06 10.64 -0.95
CA LYS A 174 6.69 11.45 0.22
C LYS A 174 7.61 11.18 1.42
N ASN A 175 7.96 9.93 1.68
CA ASN A 175 8.84 9.56 2.80
C ASN A 175 10.28 9.99 2.57
N MET A 176 10.78 9.96 1.32
CA MET A 176 12.09 10.52 0.97
C MET A 176 12.16 12.03 1.24
N LEU A 177 11.06 12.76 1.02
CA LEU A 177 10.97 14.19 1.28
C LEU A 177 10.79 14.53 2.78
N ALA A 178 10.22 13.62 3.57
CA ALA A 178 9.98 13.83 5.01
C ALA A 178 11.28 13.90 5.84
N ALA A 179 12.43 13.49 5.30
CA ALA A 179 13.75 13.64 5.90
C ALA A 179 14.25 15.09 5.75
N GLY A 180 13.49 16.08 6.27
CA GLY A 180 13.76 17.50 6.12
C GLY A 180 13.75 17.93 4.65
N ASP A 181 12.73 18.69 4.24
CA ASP A 181 12.42 18.96 2.82
C ASP A 181 13.65 19.29 1.93
N ALA A 182 14.65 20.00 2.46
CA ALA A 182 15.91 20.30 1.77
C ALA A 182 16.92 19.13 1.73
N GLN A 183 17.12 18.42 2.84
CA GLN A 183 18.11 17.33 2.92
C GLN A 183 17.64 16.10 2.14
N GLY A 184 16.33 15.81 2.14
CA GLY A 184 15.74 14.77 1.30
C GLY A 184 15.99 15.01 -0.19
N VAL A 185 15.80 16.24 -0.66
CA VAL A 185 16.10 16.65 -2.05
C VAL A 185 17.59 16.53 -2.36
N LEU A 186 18.47 16.96 -1.46
CA LEU A 186 19.93 16.82 -1.65
C LEU A 186 20.36 15.36 -1.73
N ASN A 187 19.83 14.49 -0.87
CA ASN A 187 20.13 13.07 -0.89
C ASN A 187 19.67 12.42 -2.20
N HIS A 188 18.47 12.77 -2.67
CA HIS A 188 17.95 12.30 -3.95
C HIS A 188 18.85 12.76 -5.11
N PHE A 189 19.23 14.03 -5.17
CA PHE A 189 20.10 14.54 -6.23
C PHE A 189 21.52 13.96 -6.19
N ASN A 190 22.07 13.71 -5.01
CA ASN A 190 23.33 12.98 -4.87
C ASN A 190 23.24 11.56 -5.44
N PHE A 191 22.14 10.88 -5.15
CA PHE A 191 21.89 9.55 -5.71
C PHE A 191 21.73 9.59 -7.24
N MET A 192 20.96 10.53 -7.77
CA MET A 192 20.80 10.72 -9.22
C MET A 192 22.16 11.00 -9.90
N GLN A 193 23.02 11.81 -9.28
CA GLN A 193 24.37 12.08 -9.79
C GLN A 193 25.31 10.88 -9.71
N ALA A 194 25.10 9.96 -8.76
CA ALA A 194 25.85 8.71 -8.70
C ALA A 194 25.46 7.73 -9.82
N ILE A 195 24.18 7.72 -10.22
CA ILE A 195 23.67 6.87 -11.32
C ILE A 195 23.99 7.47 -12.68
N ASP A 196 23.74 8.76 -12.86
CA ASP A 196 24.03 9.52 -14.07
C ASP A 196 25.10 10.59 -13.74
N PRO A 197 26.38 10.33 -14.03
CA PRO A 197 27.44 11.31 -13.81
C PRO A 197 27.25 12.64 -14.57
N SER A 198 26.37 12.67 -15.59
CA SER A 198 26.03 13.89 -16.33
C SER A 198 24.92 14.70 -15.64
N PHE A 199 24.20 14.12 -14.68
CA PHE A 199 23.23 14.82 -13.86
C PHE A 199 23.90 15.95 -13.09
N PHE A 200 23.26 17.11 -13.08
CA PHE A 200 23.75 18.28 -12.37
C PHE A 200 22.64 18.93 -11.59
N TYR A 201 22.99 19.41 -10.39
CA TYR A 201 22.09 20.18 -9.57
C TYR A 201 22.88 21.25 -8.81
N THR A 202 22.21 22.34 -8.47
CA THR A 202 22.77 23.38 -7.60
C THR A 202 21.68 23.95 -6.68
N PRO A 203 21.83 23.86 -5.35
CA PRO A 203 20.93 24.48 -4.40
C PRO A 203 21.29 25.94 -4.16
N GLN A 204 20.27 26.79 -3.99
CA GLN A 204 20.42 28.17 -3.53
C GLN A 204 19.97 28.26 -2.06
N VAL A 205 20.83 28.80 -1.19
CA VAL A 205 20.53 29.00 0.24
C VAL A 205 20.45 30.48 0.58
N ASN A 206 19.63 30.83 1.58
CA ASN A 206 19.59 32.19 2.12
C ASN A 206 20.66 32.43 3.20
N SER A 207 20.68 33.63 3.78
CA SER A 207 21.58 34.02 4.87
C SER A 207 21.45 33.19 6.16
N GLU A 208 20.37 32.44 6.32
CA GLU A 208 20.11 31.53 7.44
C GLU A 208 20.43 30.06 7.10
N ASN A 209 21.15 29.79 5.99
CA ASN A 209 21.45 28.45 5.47
C ASN A 209 20.20 27.59 5.18
N ARG A 210 19.07 28.23 4.86
CA ARG A 210 17.85 27.54 4.42
C ARG A 210 17.80 27.52 2.90
N MET A 211 17.55 26.34 2.34
CA MET A 211 17.34 26.19 0.90
C MET A 211 16.13 27.01 0.46
N THR A 212 16.29 27.80 -0.60
CA THR A 212 15.28 28.69 -1.16
C THR A 212 14.85 28.26 -2.54
N ASN A 213 15.81 27.93 -3.41
CA ASN A 213 15.59 27.41 -4.74
C ASN A 213 16.58 26.29 -5.01
N PHE A 214 16.34 25.51 -6.06
CA PHE A 214 17.34 24.61 -6.61
C PHE A 214 17.13 24.50 -8.12
N PHE A 215 18.23 24.31 -8.83
CA PHE A 215 18.23 23.97 -10.24
C PHE A 215 18.73 22.54 -10.39
N TRP A 216 18.17 21.79 -11.34
CA TRP A 216 18.64 20.47 -11.69
C TRP A 216 18.42 20.19 -13.18
N THR A 217 19.24 19.31 -13.75
CA THR A 217 19.11 18.81 -15.13
C THR A 217 19.71 17.40 -15.18
N ASP A 218 19.03 16.49 -15.85
CA ASP A 218 19.59 15.17 -16.17
C ASP A 218 20.54 15.23 -17.37
N GLY A 219 21.32 14.17 -17.58
CA GLY A 219 22.28 14.07 -18.68
C GLY A 219 21.61 14.10 -20.06
N ILE A 220 20.40 13.55 -20.17
CA ILE A 220 19.63 13.53 -21.42
C ILE A 220 19.24 14.95 -21.81
N SER A 221 18.67 15.73 -20.89
CA SER A 221 18.28 17.12 -21.13
C SER A 221 19.47 18.00 -21.50
N LYS A 222 20.64 17.77 -20.90
CA LYS A 222 21.89 18.45 -21.30
C LYS A 222 22.32 18.09 -22.72
N ALA A 223 22.28 16.79 -23.06
CA ALA A 223 22.62 16.32 -24.38
C ALA A 223 21.65 16.89 -25.42
N ASP A 224 20.35 16.84 -25.14
CA ASP A 224 19.31 17.40 -26.01
C ASP A 224 19.50 18.90 -26.21
N TYR A 225 19.75 19.67 -25.13
CA TYR A 225 20.02 21.10 -25.23
C TYR A 225 21.26 21.40 -26.10
N ALA A 226 22.32 20.60 -26.00
CA ALA A 226 23.51 20.79 -26.82
C ALA A 226 23.24 20.56 -28.33
N HIS A 227 22.27 19.70 -28.68
CA HIS A 227 21.91 19.41 -30.07
C HIS A 227 20.82 20.35 -30.61
N PHE A 228 19.84 20.71 -29.80
CA PHE A 228 18.61 21.37 -30.25
C PHE A 228 18.46 22.82 -29.77
N GLY A 229 19.28 23.26 -28.80
CA GLY A 229 19.19 24.59 -28.19
C GLY A 229 17.96 24.74 -27.28
N ASP A 230 17.40 25.95 -27.23
CA ASP A 230 16.27 26.27 -26.36
C ASP A 230 14.99 25.54 -26.81
N VAL A 231 14.49 24.63 -25.97
CA VAL A 231 13.20 23.94 -26.16
C VAL A 231 12.28 24.25 -24.99
N VAL A 232 11.11 24.83 -25.26
CA VAL A 232 10.06 25.07 -24.26
C VAL A 232 9.06 23.92 -24.32
N ILE A 233 9.02 23.10 -23.27
CA ILE A 233 8.06 22.01 -23.12
C ILE A 233 6.91 22.49 -22.23
N PHE A 234 5.70 22.52 -22.78
CA PHE A 234 4.49 22.73 -22.00
C PHE A 234 3.98 21.38 -21.50
N ASP A 235 4.16 21.11 -20.21
CA ASP A 235 3.52 19.96 -19.57
C ASP A 235 2.03 20.27 -19.32
N THR A 236 1.14 19.65 -20.10
CA THR A 236 -0.31 19.82 -19.96
C THR A 236 -0.95 18.77 -19.05
N THR A 237 -0.16 18.05 -18.25
CA THR A 237 -0.68 17.01 -17.36
C THR A 237 -1.29 17.65 -16.09
N TYR A 238 -2.61 17.88 -16.12
CA TYR A 238 -3.43 18.27 -14.96
C TYR A 238 -3.72 17.11 -13.99
#